data_AF-A0A810NH08-F1
#
_entry.id   AF-A0A810NH08-F1
#
_cell.length_a   1.000
_cell.length_b   1.000
_cell.length_c   1.000
_cell.angle_alpha   90.00
_cell.angle_beta   90.00
_cell.angle_gamma   90.00
#
_symmetry.space_group_name_H-M   'P 1'
#
loop_
_entity.id
_entity.type
_entity.pdbx_description
1 polymer ?
#
loop_
_entity_poly.entity_id
_entity_poly.type
_entity_poly.pdbx_seq_one_letter_code
_entity_poly.pdbx_strand_id
1 'polypeptide(L)'
;MMLTGQLDLFTGVTAEAAPPAVPVRRAVAPLGPGEVLYTAFRGQGDCDDCWQVQAAADVEGGPVPFRRRATTVRKTATTRTLLCEPHKLDRQDTGTEVER
;
A
#
# COMPACT_ATOMS: atom_id res chain seq x y z
N MET A 1 -2.60 -46.43 -14.17
CA MET A 1 -2.39 -45.34 -15.15
C MET A 1 -3.72 -44.62 -15.30
N MET A 2 -3.86 -43.39 -14.77
CA MET A 2 -5.12 -42.64 -14.83
C MET A 2 -5.09 -41.72 -16.06
N LEU A 3 -5.92 -41.99 -17.07
CA LEU A 3 -6.11 -41.10 -18.22
C LEU A 3 -6.96 -39.90 -17.79
N THR A 4 -6.34 -38.75 -17.59
CA THR A 4 -7.00 -37.46 -17.32
C THR A 4 -7.01 -36.61 -18.58
N GLY A 5 -7.71 -37.07 -19.61
CA GLY A 5 -7.93 -36.32 -20.85
C GLY A 5 -9.43 -36.17 -21.10
N GLN A 6 -9.89 -34.96 -21.37
CA GLN A 6 -11.28 -34.72 -21.76
C GLN A 6 -11.40 -35.04 -23.26
N LEU A 7 -12.20 -36.05 -23.58
CA LEU A 7 -12.39 -36.52 -24.95
C LEU A 7 -13.39 -35.61 -25.66
N ASP A 8 -12.96 -34.95 -26.73
CA ASP A 8 -13.89 -34.20 -27.58
C ASP A 8 -14.69 -35.19 -28.44
N LEU A 9 -16.00 -35.27 -28.17
CA LEU A 9 -16.91 -36.21 -28.83
C LEU A 9 -17.21 -35.85 -30.29
N PHE A 10 -16.86 -34.65 -30.76
CA PHE A 10 -17.10 -34.22 -32.13
C PHE A 10 -15.89 -34.42 -33.04
N THR A 11 -14.67 -34.37 -32.49
CA THR A 11 -13.42 -34.47 -33.28
C THR A 11 -12.60 -35.72 -32.97
N GLY A 12 -12.90 -36.45 -31.89
CA GLY A 12 -12.20 -37.67 -31.50
C GLY A 12 -10.79 -37.42 -30.95
N VAL A 13 -10.40 -36.16 -30.75
CA VAL A 13 -9.09 -35.79 -30.23
C VAL A 13 -9.18 -35.59 -28.72
N THR A 14 -8.24 -36.17 -27.97
CA THR A 14 -8.07 -35.87 -26.55
C THR A 14 -7.41 -34.50 -26.41
N ALA A 15 -8.15 -33.52 -25.90
CA ALA A 15 -7.58 -32.22 -25.57
C ALA A 15 -6.76 -32.37 -24.28
N GLU A 16 -5.45 -32.14 -24.36
CA GLU A 16 -4.61 -32.03 -23.18
C GLU A 16 -5.02 -30.77 -22.42
N ALA A 17 -5.42 -30.93 -21.16
CA ALA A 17 -5.82 -29.81 -20.33
C ALA A 17 -4.63 -28.86 -20.15
N ALA A 18 -4.75 -27.63 -20.64
CA ALA A 18 -3.74 -26.60 -20.42
C ALA A 18 -3.48 -26.49 -18.91
N PRO A 19 -2.22 -26.47 -18.45
CA PRO A 19 -1.91 -26.34 -17.05
C PRO A 19 -2.57 -25.06 -16.49
N PRO A 20 -3.16 -25.11 -15.29
CA PRO A 20 -3.81 -23.94 -14.72
C PRO A 20 -2.82 -22.79 -14.65
N ALA A 21 -3.19 -21.65 -15.22
CA ALA A 21 -2.36 -20.45 -15.21
C ALA A 21 -2.04 -20.08 -13.76
N VAL A 22 -0.79 -20.29 -13.35
CA VAL A 22 -0.34 -19.94 -12.01
C VAL A 22 -0.25 -18.41 -11.95
N PRO A 23 -0.98 -17.73 -11.06
CA PRO A 23 -0.87 -16.29 -10.95
C PRO A 23 0.55 -15.93 -10.48
N VAL A 24 1.36 -15.41 -11.39
CA VAL A 24 2.71 -14.90 -11.07
C VAL A 24 2.54 -13.68 -10.17
N ARG A 25 2.72 -13.86 -8.86
CA ARG A 25 2.82 -12.74 -7.92
C ARG A 25 4.14 -12.02 -8.19
N ARG A 26 4.10 -10.87 -8.86
CA ARG A 26 5.27 -9.99 -8.96
C ARG A 26 5.71 -9.59 -7.54
N ALA A 27 6.94 -9.95 -7.18
CA ALA A 27 7.55 -9.46 -5.96
C ALA A 27 7.69 -7.93 -6.08
N VAL A 28 7.11 -7.19 -5.14
CA VAL A 28 7.31 -5.74 -5.04
C VAL A 28 8.75 -5.55 -4.56
N ALA A 29 9.61 -4.99 -5.41
CA ALA A 29 10.99 -4.71 -5.05
C ALA A 29 11.05 -3.73 -3.86
N PRO A 30 12.01 -3.90 -2.93
CA PRO A 30 12.16 -3.01 -1.79
C PRO A 30 12.37 -1.55 -2.24
N LEU A 31 11.96 -0.59 -1.41
CA LEU A 31 12.19 0.83 -1.65
C LEU A 31 13.66 1.16 -1.42
N GLY A 32 14.25 1.92 -2.34
CA GLY A 32 15.58 2.48 -2.20
C GLY A 32 15.67 3.59 -1.14
N PRO A 33 16.88 4.00 -0.74
CA PRO A 33 17.06 5.15 0.14
C PRO A 33 16.53 6.43 -0.53
N GLY A 34 15.65 7.15 0.15
CA GLY A 34 14.98 8.35 -0.39
C GLY A 34 13.75 8.08 -1.27
N GLU A 35 13.48 6.81 -1.60
CA GLU A 35 12.24 6.43 -2.27
C GLU A 35 11.09 6.37 -1.28
N VAL A 36 9.93 6.85 -1.74
CA VAL A 36 8.71 6.88 -0.95
C VAL A 36 7.56 6.35 -1.79
N LEU A 37 6.71 5.54 -1.18
CA LEU A 37 5.50 5.03 -1.79
C LEU A 37 4.29 5.46 -0.98
N TYR A 38 3.38 6.19 -1.62
CA TYR A 38 2.09 6.53 -1.04
C TYR A 38 1.03 5.53 -1.50
N THR A 39 0.32 4.94 -0.55
CA THR A 39 -0.78 4.01 -0.84
C THR A 39 -2.03 4.41 -0.09
N ALA A 40 -3.21 4.22 -0.70
CA ALA A 40 -4.46 4.50 -0.03
C ALA A 40 -4.60 3.63 1.24
N PHE A 41 -4.94 4.28 2.35
CA PHE A 41 -5.27 3.62 3.61
C PHE A 41 -6.78 3.53 3.75
N ARG A 42 -7.32 2.32 3.87
CA ARG A 42 -8.76 2.06 4.05
C ARG A 42 -9.10 1.53 5.45
N GLY A 43 -8.18 1.64 6.39
CA GLY A 43 -8.37 1.18 7.76
C GLY A 43 -8.94 2.27 8.67
N GLN A 44 -9.16 1.91 9.94
CA GLN A 44 -9.48 2.85 11.01
C GLN A 44 -8.18 3.22 11.72
N GLY A 45 -7.64 4.39 11.42
CA GLY A 45 -6.40 4.90 11.99
C GLY A 45 -6.33 6.40 11.85
N ASP A 46 -5.65 7.05 12.79
CA ASP A 46 -5.45 8.49 12.74
C ASP A 46 -4.14 8.84 12.03
N CYS A 47 -4.03 10.10 11.63
CA CYS A 47 -2.78 10.62 11.11
C CYS A 47 -1.73 10.75 12.23
N ASP A 48 -0.55 10.18 12.01
CA ASP A 48 0.58 10.21 12.94
C ASP A 48 1.08 11.65 13.18
N ASP A 49 1.13 12.47 12.13
CA ASP A 49 1.57 13.86 12.25
C ASP A 49 0.56 14.71 13.04
N CYS A 50 -0.75 14.47 12.85
CA CYS A 50 -1.75 15.12 13.71
C CYS A 50 -1.59 14.69 15.18
N TRP A 51 -1.20 13.43 15.44
CA TRP A 51 -0.92 12.96 16.79
C TRP A 51 0.26 13.71 17.40
N GLN A 52 1.36 13.88 16.66
CA GLN A 52 2.55 14.59 17.14
C GLN A 52 2.26 16.07 17.45
N VAL A 53 1.51 16.76 16.59
CA VAL A 53 1.14 18.17 16.82
C VAL A 53 0.27 18.31 18.08
N GLN A 54 -0.67 17.40 18.31
CA GLN A 54 -1.46 17.43 19.55
C GLN A 54 -0.61 17.18 20.78
N ALA A 55 0.29 16.19 20.74
CA ALA A 55 1.18 15.91 21.86
C ALA A 55 2.09 17.11 22.18
N ALA A 56 2.54 17.85 21.16
CA ALA A 56 3.30 19.08 21.34
C ALA A 56 2.44 20.20 21.99
N ALA A 57 1.22 20.41 21.50
CA ALA A 57 0.29 21.39 22.06
C ALA A 57 -0.06 21.09 23.53
N ASP A 58 -0.24 19.81 23.88
CA ASP A 58 -0.49 19.37 25.26
C ASP A 58 0.68 19.71 26.19
N VAL A 59 1.91 19.54 25.72
CA VAL A 59 3.14 19.86 26.49
C VAL A 59 3.30 21.38 26.65
N GLU A 60 3.00 22.14 25.61
CA GLU A 60 3.11 23.61 25.61
C GLU A 60 1.94 24.30 26.34
N GLY A 61 0.89 23.55 26.71
CA GLY A 61 -0.32 24.09 27.34
C GLY A 61 -1.18 24.94 26.38
N GLY A 62 -1.02 24.72 25.08
CA GLY A 62 -1.71 25.44 24.02
C GLY A 62 -3.06 24.81 23.63
N PRO A 63 -3.81 25.46 22.72
CA PRO A 63 -5.03 24.88 22.17
C PRO A 63 -4.71 23.63 21.34
N VAL A 64 -5.32 22.51 21.71
CA VAL A 64 -5.11 21.20 21.05
C VAL A 64 -5.86 21.17 19.71
N PRO A 65 -5.18 21.04 18.57
CA PRO A 65 -5.85 21.02 17.27
C PRO A 65 -6.62 19.71 17.05
N PHE A 66 -7.62 19.73 16.18
CA PHE A 66 -8.42 18.53 15.87
C PHE A 66 -7.61 17.49 15.08
N ARG A 67 -7.71 16.23 15.49
CA ARG A 67 -7.04 15.11 14.81
C ARG A 67 -7.84 14.57 13.64
N ARG A 68 -7.17 14.38 12.51
CA ARG A 68 -7.78 13.82 11.29
C ARG A 68 -7.50 12.33 11.15
N ARG A 69 -8.44 11.63 10.51
CA ARG A 69 -8.26 10.23 10.08
C ARG A 69 -7.21 10.14 8.99
N ALA A 70 -6.43 9.06 9.00
CA ALA A 70 -5.50 8.76 7.94
C ALA A 70 -6.25 8.26 6.70
N THR A 71 -5.83 8.74 5.54
CA THR A 71 -6.33 8.31 4.22
C THR A 71 -5.23 7.69 3.39
N THR A 72 -3.97 7.88 3.78
CA THR A 72 -2.79 7.43 3.03
C THR A 72 -1.77 6.81 3.97
N VAL A 73 -1.10 5.77 3.49
CA VAL A 73 0.11 5.21 4.09
C VAL A 73 1.30 5.70 3.28
N ARG A 74 2.22 6.40 3.93
CA ARG A 74 3.54 6.71 3.40
C ARG A 74 4.50 5.60 3.82
N LYS A 75 5.14 4.94 2.86
CA LYS A 75 6.17 3.92 3.10
C LYS A 75 7.51 4.44 2.60
N THR A 76 8.54 4.31 3.41
CA THR A 76 9.94 4.50 3.03
C THR A 76 10.67 3.17 3.15
N ALA A 77 11.99 3.15 2.88
CA ALA A 77 12.81 1.97 3.10
C ALA A 77 12.76 1.44 4.55
N THR A 78 12.54 2.31 5.54
CA THR A 78 12.66 1.95 6.97
C THR A 78 11.37 2.14 7.76
N THR A 79 10.48 3.02 7.30
CA THR A 79 9.31 3.44 8.09
C THR A 79 8.02 3.37 7.31
N ARG A 80 6.94 3.23 8.08
CA ARG A 80 5.57 3.31 7.60
C ARG A 80 4.83 4.32 8.46
N THR A 81 4.22 5.32 7.84
CA THR A 81 3.53 6.42 8.51
C THR A 81 2.12 6.57 7.94
N LEU A 82 1.13 6.78 8.79
CA LEU A 82 -0.24 7.07 8.43
C LEU A 82 -0.44 8.58 8.32
N LEU A 83 -0.89 9.04 7.17
CA LEU A 83 -1.09 10.46 6.88
C LEU A 83 -2.54 10.73 6.49
N CYS A 84 -3.06 11.86 6.96
CA CYS A 84 -4.24 12.48 6.39
C CYS A 84 -3.86 13.18 5.08
N GLU A 85 -4.87 13.56 4.29
CA GLU A 85 -4.66 14.15 2.97
C GLU A 85 -3.84 15.46 3.00
N PRO A 86 -4.07 16.42 3.91
CA PRO A 86 -3.21 17.60 4.02
C PRO A 86 -1.74 17.27 4.28
N HIS A 87 -1.45 16.47 5.33
CA HIS A 87 -0.06 16.13 5.66
C HIS A 87 0.63 15.25 4.60
N LYS A 88 -0.14 14.53 3.78
CA LYS A 88 0.40 13.87 2.60
C LYS A 88 0.95 14.91 1.61
N LEU A 89 0.12 15.92 1.27
CA LEU A 89 0.50 16.99 0.35
C LEU A 89 1.69 17.78 0.87
N ASP A 90 1.67 18.17 2.14
CA ASP A 90 2.78 18.91 2.77
C ASP A 90 4.12 18.18 2.60
N ARG A 91 4.14 16.85 2.73
CA ARG A 91 5.36 16.06 2.54
C ARG A 91 5.76 15.89 1.08
N GLN A 92 4.79 15.71 0.18
CA GLN A 92 5.08 15.66 -1.26
C GLN A 92 5.70 16.99 -1.73
N ASP A 93 5.23 18.12 -1.19
CA ASP A 93 5.73 19.45 -1.55
C ASP A 93 7.13 19.75 -1.01
N THR A 94 7.57 19.10 0.07
CA THR A 94 8.95 19.30 0.59
C THR A 94 10.05 18.81 -0.34
N GLY A 95 9.74 18.11 -1.43
CA GLY A 95 10.65 17.89 -2.57
C GLY A 95 11.90 17.05 -2.30
N THR A 96 12.03 16.47 -1.11
CA THR A 96 13.16 15.60 -0.73
C THR A 96 12.90 14.12 -1.04
N GLU A 97 11.69 13.80 -1.51
CA GLU A 97 11.17 12.45 -1.64
C GLU A 97 10.97 12.10 -3.11
N VAL A 98 11.49 10.95 -3.55
CA VAL A 98 11.22 10.41 -4.90
C VAL A 98 10.04 9.46 -4.80
N GLU A 99 8.88 9.87 -5.32
CA GLU A 99 7.68 9.03 -5.35
C GLU A 99 7.81 7.93 -6.43
N ARG A 100 7.47 6.70 -6.04
CA ARG A 100 7.58 5.50 -6.88
C ARG A 100 6.25 4.94 -7.34
#